data_AF-A0A5C6ERP8-F1
#
_entry.id   AF-A0A5C6ERP8-F1
#
_cell.length_a   1.000
_cell.length_b   1.000
_cell.length_c   1.000
_cell.angle_alpha   90.00
_cell.angle_beta   90.00
_cell.angle_gamma   90.00
#
_symmetry.space_group_name_H-M   'P 1'
#
loop_
_entity.id
_entity.type
_entity.pdbx_description
1 polymer ?
#
loop_
_entity_poly.entity_id
_entity_poly.type
_entity_poly.pdbx_seq_one_letter_code
_entity_poly.pdbx_strand_id
1 'polypeptide(L)'
;MQINKILGPNFPYFASPGNRDIKCWNGEDGYQQYLKNRLNRLNIVWDGDLGVKSSAVQYKDIFIILVSPEEIGFGHASYIREQLAENRSIWRICS
;
A
#
# COMPACT_ATOMS: atom_id res chain seq x y z
N MET A 1 4.57 -3.71 18.24
CA MET A 1 3.27 -3.45 17.58
C MET A 1 2.29 -4.59 17.85
N GLN A 2 1.05 -4.30 18.21
CA GLN A 2 0.01 -5.29 18.55
C GLN A 2 -0.23 -6.32 17.44
N ILE A 3 -0.20 -5.89 16.16
CA ILE A 3 -0.34 -6.77 15.00
C ILE A 3 0.64 -7.95 15.00
N ASN A 4 1.92 -7.74 15.39
CA ASN A 4 2.91 -8.82 15.41
C ASN A 4 2.56 -9.91 16.42
N LYS A 5 1.87 -9.55 17.53
CA LYS A 5 1.48 -10.52 18.56
C LYS A 5 0.36 -11.43 18.08
N ILE A 6 -0.51 -10.93 17.19
CA ILE A 6 -1.68 -11.66 16.70
C ILE A 6 -1.39 -12.40 15.40
N LEU A 7 -0.87 -11.69 14.39
CA LEU A 7 -0.66 -12.24 13.04
C LEU A 7 0.75 -12.80 12.85
N GLY A 8 1.67 -12.50 13.76
CA GLY A 8 3.09 -12.79 13.61
C GLY A 8 3.85 -11.68 12.86
N PRO A 9 5.18 -11.61 13.03
CA PRO A 9 6.00 -10.57 12.40
C PRO A 9 6.09 -10.71 10.88
N ASN A 10 5.77 -11.87 10.31
CA ASN A 10 5.92 -12.17 8.89
C ASN A 10 4.59 -12.25 8.12
N PHE A 11 3.47 -11.91 8.77
CA PHE A 11 2.21 -11.81 8.05
C PHE A 11 2.18 -10.53 7.21
N PRO A 12 1.90 -10.63 5.90
CA PRO A 12 1.78 -9.48 5.01
C PRO A 12 0.46 -8.76 5.25
N TYR A 13 0.50 -7.43 5.32
CA TYR A 13 -0.70 -6.60 5.29
C TYR A 13 -0.42 -5.36 4.44
N PHE A 14 -1.50 -4.86 3.85
CA PHE A 14 -1.52 -3.71 2.95
C PHE A 14 -2.59 -2.74 3.46
N ALA A 15 -2.37 -1.43 3.33
CA ALA A 15 -3.31 -0.44 3.80
C ALA A 15 -3.21 0.85 2.97
N SER A 16 -4.36 1.49 2.79
CA SER A 16 -4.50 2.87 2.33
C SER A 16 -5.02 3.71 3.50
N PRO A 17 -4.60 4.98 3.68
CA PRO A 17 -5.16 5.87 4.68
C PRO A 17 -6.60 6.24 4.34
N GLY A 18 -7.47 6.22 5.34
CA GLY A 18 -8.73 6.96 5.30
C GLY A 18 -8.60 8.35 5.93
N ASN A 19 -9.68 9.14 5.88
CA ASN A 19 -9.75 10.48 6.48
C ASN A 19 -9.26 10.58 7.93
N ARG A 20 -9.44 9.54 8.75
CA ARG A 20 -9.01 9.51 10.15
C ARG A 20 -7.51 9.30 10.32
N ASP A 21 -6.84 8.80 9.28
CA ASP A 21 -5.44 8.38 9.35
C ASP A 21 -4.49 9.50 8.92
N ILE A 22 -4.95 10.49 8.16
CA ILE A 22 -4.11 11.52 7.51
C ILE A 22 -3.10 12.14 8.48
N LYS A 23 -3.54 12.52 9.69
CA LYS A 23 -2.69 13.19 10.69
C LYS A 23 -1.57 12.30 11.23
N CYS A 24 -1.75 10.99 11.17
CA CYS A 24 -0.83 9.98 11.69
C CYS A 24 -0.22 9.12 10.56
N TRP A 25 -0.49 9.44 9.30
CA TRP A 25 -0.07 8.60 8.18
C TRP A 25 1.44 8.70 7.95
N ASN A 26 1.94 9.93 7.86
CA ASN A 26 3.34 10.25 7.61
C ASN A 26 4.14 10.44 8.92
N GLY A 27 5.46 10.49 8.80
CA GLY A 27 6.39 10.65 9.93
C GLY A 27 7.08 9.34 10.32
N GLU A 28 8.12 9.44 11.17
CA GLU A 28 8.92 8.28 11.60
C GLU A 28 8.10 7.25 12.40
N ASP A 29 7.11 7.74 13.15
CA ASP A 29 6.11 6.94 13.88
C ASP A 29 4.76 6.88 13.16
N GLY A 30 4.72 7.25 11.88
CA GLY A 30 3.52 7.24 11.06
C GLY A 30 3.11 5.83 10.63
N TYR A 31 1.82 5.63 10.36
CA TYR A 31 1.28 4.35 9.87
C TYR A 31 1.96 3.88 8.58
N GLN A 32 2.30 4.81 7.70
CA GLN A 32 3.03 4.51 6.47
C GLN A 32 4.42 3.96 6.75
N GLN A 33 5.13 4.47 7.78
CA GLN A 33 6.46 3.97 8.12
C GLN A 33 6.42 2.55 8.69
N TYR A 34 5.42 2.23 9.51
CA TYR A 34 5.20 0.86 9.97
C TYR A 34 4.87 -0.09 8.81
N LEU A 35 4.13 0.38 7.80
CA LEU A 35 3.83 -0.39 6.58
C LEU A 35 5.08 -0.58 5.70
N LYS A 36 5.89 0.46 5.48
CA LYS A 36 7.20 0.37 4.78
C LYS A 36 8.12 -0.64 5.46
N ASN A 37 8.27 -0.55 6.78
CA ASN A 37 9.06 -1.49 7.58
C ASN A 37 8.53 -2.95 7.50
N ARG A 38 7.22 -3.13 7.26
CA ARG A 38 6.60 -4.44 7.06
C ARG A 38 6.99 -5.03 5.72
N LEU A 39 6.72 -4.29 4.64
CA LEU A 39 6.95 -4.74 3.28
C LEU A 39 8.44 -4.99 3.01
N ASN A 40 9.32 -4.11 3.51
CA ASN A 40 10.78 -4.30 3.43
C ASN A 40 11.24 -5.60 4.10
N ARG A 41 10.77 -5.90 5.31
CA ARG A 41 11.12 -7.16 6.01
C ARG A 41 10.63 -8.40 5.26
N LEU A 42 9.58 -8.26 4.46
CA LEU A 42 9.00 -9.34 3.66
C LEU A 42 9.52 -9.37 2.21
N ASN A 43 10.46 -8.47 1.86
CA ASN A 43 10.95 -8.28 0.50
C ASN A 43 9.83 -8.05 -0.54
N ILE A 44 8.74 -7.39 -0.12
CA ILE A 44 7.65 -7.00 -1.02
C ILE A 44 7.99 -5.62 -1.60
N VAL A 45 8.17 -5.56 -2.91
CA VAL A 45 8.47 -4.33 -3.63
C VAL A 45 7.18 -3.60 -4.02
N TRP A 46 7.21 -2.28 -3.90
CA TRP A 46 6.17 -1.38 -4.39
C TRP A 46 6.80 -0.25 -5.21
N ASP A 47 5.99 0.34 -6.08
CA ASP A 47 6.30 1.59 -6.77
C ASP A 47 5.39 2.72 -6.24
N GLY A 48 5.90 3.95 -6.22
CA GLY A 48 5.15 5.13 -5.79
C GLY A 48 5.07 5.35 -4.27
N ASP A 49 4.13 6.20 -3.87
CA ASP A 49 3.94 6.62 -2.47
C ASP A 49 3.01 5.64 -1.75
N LEU A 50 3.58 4.84 -0.85
CA LEU A 50 2.94 3.64 -0.29
C LEU A 50 1.60 3.97 0.39
N GLY A 51 0.52 3.35 -0.08
CA GLY A 51 -0.85 3.58 0.41
C GLY A 51 -1.53 4.85 -0.10
N VAL A 52 -0.80 5.78 -0.72
CA VAL A 52 -1.34 7.05 -1.25
C VAL A 52 -1.56 6.96 -2.75
N LYS A 53 -0.50 6.54 -3.45
CA LYS A 53 -0.47 6.34 -4.90
C LYS A 53 0.65 5.36 -5.19
N SER A 54 0.38 4.08 -4.92
CA SER A 54 1.38 3.02 -5.03
C SER A 54 0.81 1.73 -5.59
N SER A 55 1.69 0.91 -6.15
CA SER A 55 1.37 -0.41 -6.65
C SER A 55 2.38 -1.42 -6.15
N ALA A 56 1.91 -2.50 -5.54
CA ALA A 56 2.72 -3.65 -5.16
C ALA A 56 2.56 -4.75 -6.22
N VAL A 57 3.67 -5.12 -6.85
CA VAL A 57 3.69 -6.05 -7.99
C VAL A 57 3.73 -7.51 -7.55
N GLN A 58 4.11 -7.82 -6.30
CA GLN A 58 4.56 -9.17 -5.97
C GLN A 58 4.08 -9.64 -4.59
N TYR A 59 2.79 -9.91 -4.47
CA TYR A 59 2.33 -10.86 -3.46
C TYR A 59 1.61 -12.02 -4.12
N LYS A 60 2.35 -13.12 -4.38
CA LYS A 60 1.82 -14.38 -4.94
C LYS A 60 0.99 -14.16 -6.23
N ASP A 61 1.55 -13.40 -7.17
CA ASP A 61 0.93 -13.06 -8.47
C ASP A 61 -0.33 -12.17 -8.39
N ILE A 62 -0.62 -11.58 -7.23
CA ILE A 62 -1.64 -10.56 -7.06
C ILE A 62 -1.00 -9.18 -7.23
N PHE A 63 -1.51 -8.41 -8.19
CA PHE A 63 -1.20 -6.99 -8.31
C PHE A 63 -2.13 -6.18 -7.41
N ILE A 64 -1.56 -5.40 -6.50
CA ILE A 64 -2.32 -4.59 -5.55
C ILE A 64 -2.00 -3.12 -5.81
N ILE A 65 -3.02 -2.32 -6.09
CA ILE A 65 -2.93 -0.86 -6.17
C ILE A 65 -3.52 -0.30 -4.88
N LEU A 66 -2.76 0.56 -4.20
CA LEU A 66 -3.20 1.25 -2.98
C LEU A 66 -3.27 2.75 -3.27
N VAL A 67 -4.46 3.32 -3.09
CA VAL A 67 -4.73 4.73 -3.31
C VAL A 67 -5.50 5.36 -2.15
N SER A 68 -5.34 6.67 -1.98
CA SER A 68 -6.09 7.46 -1.00
C SER A 68 -6.81 8.64 -1.67
N PRO A 69 -7.81 8.37 -2.53
CA PRO A 69 -8.53 9.44 -3.21
C PRO A 69 -9.20 10.34 -2.18
N GLU A 70 -9.20 11.64 -2.44
CA GLU A 70 -9.79 12.69 -1.58
C GLU A 70 -9.05 12.94 -0.25
N GLU A 71 -8.20 12.02 0.20
CA GLU A 71 -7.48 12.14 1.49
C GLU A 71 -6.07 12.72 1.34
N ILE A 72 -5.25 12.15 0.46
CA ILE A 72 -3.83 12.52 0.29
C ILE A 72 -3.44 12.46 -1.18
N GLY A 73 -2.91 13.56 -1.71
CA GLY A 73 -2.43 13.64 -3.09
C GLY A 73 -3.54 13.87 -4.13
N PHE A 74 -3.16 13.75 -5.41
CA PHE A 74 -4.05 13.96 -6.57
C PHE A 74 -3.71 12.97 -7.69
N GLY A 75 -4.60 12.87 -8.69
CA GLY A 75 -4.36 12.11 -9.91
C GLY A 75 -4.56 10.59 -9.78
N HIS A 76 -5.24 10.12 -8.73
CA HIS A 76 -5.46 8.69 -8.47
C HIS A 76 -6.15 7.97 -9.63
N ALA A 77 -7.16 8.60 -10.26
CA ALA A 77 -7.87 7.99 -11.40
C ALA A 77 -6.94 7.70 -12.59
N SER A 78 -6.10 8.67 -12.98
CA SER A 78 -5.11 8.49 -14.05
C SER A 78 -4.08 7.43 -13.68
N TYR A 79 -3.59 7.46 -12.44
CA TYR A 79 -2.64 6.48 -11.94
C TYR A 79 -3.19 5.06 -11.98
N ILE A 80 -4.40 4.82 -11.46
CA ILE A 80 -5.06 3.51 -11.49
C ILE A 80 -5.21 3.02 -12.94
N ARG A 81 -5.67 3.90 -13.85
CA ARG A 81 -5.82 3.58 -15.27
C ARG A 81 -4.48 3.13 -15.88
N GLU A 82 -3.40 3.86 -15.63
CA GLU A 82 -2.06 3.57 -16.16
C GLU A 82 -1.51 2.26 -15.59
N GLN A 83 -1.55 2.09 -14.27
CA GLN A 83 -1.11 0.86 -13.60
C GLN A 83 -1.86 -0.38 -14.09
N LEU A 84 -3.18 -0.29 -14.29
CA LEU A 84 -3.98 -1.40 -14.83
C LEU A 84 -3.73 -1.67 -16.32
N ALA A 85 -3.39 -0.64 -17.10
CA ALA A 85 -3.07 -0.77 -18.53
C ALA A 85 -1.70 -1.42 -18.76
N GLU A 86 -0.74 -1.21 -17.85
CA GLU A 86 0.63 -1.74 -17.95
C GLU A 86 0.77 -3.12 -17.30
N ASN A 87 -0.06 -3.45 -16.30
CA ASN A 87 0.01 -4.73 -15.60
C ASN A 87 -0.72 -5.87 -16.34
N ARG A 88 -0.22 -7.11 -16.18
CA ARG A 88 -0.76 -8.33 -16.82
C ARG A 88 -1.13 -9.44 -15.82
N SER A 89 -1.10 -9.17 -14.53
CA SER A 89 -1.49 -10.14 -13.49
C SER A 89 -2.95 -10.55 -13.65
N ILE A 90 -3.24 -11.83 -13.38
CA ILE A 90 -4.61 -12.37 -13.41
C ILE A 90 -5.45 -11.67 -12.35
N TRP A 91 -4.92 -11.60 -11.13
CA TRP A 91 -5.56 -10.93 -10.01
C TRP A 91 -5.01 -9.52 -9.88
N ARG A 92 -5.93 -8.55 -9.97
CA ARG A 92 -5.65 -7.12 -9.83
C ARG A 92 -6.67 -6.53 -8.87
N ILE A 93 -6.19 -5.98 -7.76
CA ILE A 93 -7.02 -5.44 -6.67
C ILE A 93 -6.64 -3.97 -6.47
N CYS A 94 -7.65 -3.11 -6.34
CA CYS A 94 -7.47 -1.70 -5.96
C CYS A 94 -8.14 -1.49 -4.60
N SER A 95 -7.45 -0.82 -3.68
CA SER A 95 -7.98 -0.40 -2.38
C SER A 95 -7.76 1.07 -2.14
#